data_AF-T0N6V7-F1
#
_entry.id   AF-T0N6V7-F1
#
_cell.length_a   1.000
_cell.length_b   1.000
_cell.length_c   1.000
_cell.angle_alpha   90.00
_cell.angle_beta   90.00
_cell.angle_gamma   90.00
#
_symmetry.space_group_name_H-M   'P 1'
#
loop_
_entity.id
_entity.type
_entity.pdbx_description
1 polymer ?
#
loop_
_entity_poly.entity_id
_entity_poly.type
_entity_poly.pdbx_seq_one_letter_code
_entity_poly.pdbx_strand_id
1 'polypeptide(L)'
;MNKKTITGAGECGRRSILMLLGALDKNKFTGELMSYEGTFGVGYGVMKFNKIREDETKVDRIEELKKSLYKNKLNEKDPYVRLARESLTNYLTTGRELECIPNYVTNEMKGLKRGVFVSLKKEEELRGCIGTIFPVTDSIAEEILRNAIEAGINDPRFYRVEEQELMDIDFSVDVLTEPEPAIESELDPKKYGVIVRSNGKTGLLLPDLEGVDTVADQLSIALRKANIYSQDYTIEKFEVIRHMEE
;
A
#
# COMPACT_ATOMS: atom_id res chain seq x y z
N MET A 1 7.59 -19.34 1.65
CA MET A 1 6.76 -19.55 0.44
C MET A 1 6.56 -18.19 -0.24
N ASN A 2 6.46 -18.14 -1.57
CA ASN A 2 6.17 -16.89 -2.28
C ASN A 2 4.74 -16.43 -1.94
N LYS A 3 4.55 -15.14 -1.59
CA LYS A 3 3.25 -14.55 -1.24
C LYS A 3 2.17 -14.84 -2.29
N LYS A 4 2.52 -14.75 -3.59
CA LYS A 4 1.59 -15.03 -4.71
C LYS A 4 1.08 -16.47 -4.71
N THR A 5 1.91 -17.43 -4.31
CA THR A 5 1.53 -18.84 -4.17
C THR A 5 0.59 -19.05 -2.99
N ILE A 6 0.77 -18.31 -1.89
CA ILE A 6 -0.11 -18.39 -0.72
C ILE A 6 -1.49 -17.82 -1.04
N THR A 7 -1.56 -16.65 -1.68
CA THR A 7 -2.82 -16.03 -2.10
C THR A 7 -3.55 -16.89 -3.14
N GLY A 8 -2.83 -17.48 -4.08
CA GLY A 8 -3.40 -18.36 -5.12
C GLY A 8 -3.87 -19.73 -4.63
N ALA A 9 -3.37 -20.22 -3.49
CA ALA A 9 -3.75 -21.53 -2.94
C ALA A 9 -5.18 -21.56 -2.34
N GLY A 10 -5.86 -20.40 -2.27
CA GLY A 10 -7.20 -20.28 -1.73
C GLY A 10 -7.25 -20.37 -0.19
N GLU A 11 -8.19 -19.64 0.41
CA GLU A 11 -8.31 -19.52 1.87
C GLU A 11 -8.79 -20.80 2.59
N CYS A 12 -9.47 -21.72 1.87
CA CYS A 12 -10.24 -22.81 2.50
C CYS A 12 -9.40 -23.77 3.37
N GLY A 13 -8.14 -24.03 3.00
CA GLY A 13 -7.24 -24.89 3.77
C GLY A 13 -6.25 -24.14 4.66
N ARG A 14 -5.98 -22.86 4.35
CA ARG A 14 -4.88 -22.09 4.95
C ARG A 14 -5.02 -21.97 6.47
N ARG A 15 -6.20 -21.56 6.95
CA ARG A 15 -6.44 -21.33 8.39
C ARG A 15 -6.33 -22.61 9.21
N SER A 16 -6.87 -23.72 8.71
CA SER A 16 -6.77 -25.03 9.37
C SER A 16 -5.33 -25.52 9.44
N ILE A 17 -4.54 -25.32 8.38
CA ILE A 17 -3.11 -25.65 8.37
C ILE A 17 -2.36 -24.77 9.37
N LEU A 18 -2.63 -23.46 9.41
CA LEU A 18 -2.03 -22.55 10.40
C LEU A 18 -2.34 -22.98 11.85
N MET A 19 -3.60 -23.34 12.14
CA MET A 19 -3.99 -23.87 13.46
C MET A 19 -3.26 -25.17 13.80
N LEU A 20 -3.16 -26.10 12.86
CA LEU A 20 -2.41 -27.35 13.04
C LEU A 20 -0.92 -27.08 13.32
N LEU A 21 -0.30 -26.19 12.55
CA LEU A 21 1.11 -25.82 12.74
C LEU A 21 1.33 -25.15 14.11
N GLY A 22 0.38 -24.34 14.57
CA GLY A 22 0.39 -23.78 15.93
C GLY A 22 0.23 -24.85 17.01
N ALA A 23 -0.65 -25.84 16.82
CA ALA A 23 -0.80 -26.98 17.74
C ALA A 23 0.46 -27.87 17.79
N LEU A 24 1.23 -27.91 16.70
CA LEU A 24 2.51 -28.59 16.59
C LEU A 24 3.69 -27.74 17.10
N ASP A 25 3.45 -26.52 17.61
CA ASP A 25 4.50 -25.71 18.23
C ASP A 25 5.20 -26.49 19.36
N LYS A 26 6.48 -26.18 19.60
CA LYS A 26 7.38 -26.92 20.52
C LYS A 26 7.59 -28.40 20.18
N ASN A 27 7.18 -28.82 18.99
CA ASN A 27 7.41 -30.16 18.49
C ASN A 27 8.17 -30.13 17.17
N LYS A 28 9.12 -31.05 17.03
CA LYS A 28 9.71 -31.37 15.74
C LYS A 28 8.82 -32.42 15.10
N PHE A 29 8.38 -32.17 13.87
CA PHE A 29 7.48 -33.08 13.15
C PHE A 29 7.95 -33.28 11.71
N THR A 30 7.52 -34.38 11.09
CA THR A 30 7.56 -34.56 9.63
C THR A 30 6.16 -34.48 9.06
N GLY A 31 6.05 -34.01 7.82
CA GLY A 31 4.83 -34.07 7.02
C GLY A 31 5.01 -35.05 5.87
N GLU A 32 4.02 -35.91 5.64
CA GLU A 32 3.95 -36.84 4.52
C GLU A 32 2.66 -36.57 3.74
N LEU A 33 2.79 -36.24 2.46
CA LEU A 33 1.65 -36.09 1.56
C LEU A 33 1.15 -37.49 1.16
N MET A 34 -0.02 -37.85 1.66
CA MET A 34 -0.64 -39.16 1.42
C MET A 34 -1.37 -39.19 0.08
N SER A 35 -2.11 -38.14 -0.23
CA SER A 35 -2.81 -37.97 -1.50
C SER A 35 -2.99 -36.50 -1.83
N TYR A 36 -3.06 -36.19 -3.11
CA TYR A 36 -3.45 -34.88 -3.62
C TYR A 36 -4.22 -35.05 -4.93
N GLU A 37 -5.40 -34.45 -5.01
CA GLU A 37 -6.24 -34.43 -6.20
C GLU A 37 -6.67 -32.99 -6.50
N GLY A 38 -6.56 -32.53 -7.75
CA GLY A 38 -6.82 -31.14 -8.13
C GLY A 38 -7.43 -30.99 -9.52
N THR A 39 -8.47 -31.77 -9.81
CA THR A 39 -9.02 -31.94 -11.18
C THR A 39 -9.95 -30.82 -11.65
N PHE A 40 -10.53 -30.02 -10.75
CA PHE A 40 -11.55 -29.01 -11.10
C PHE A 40 -11.20 -27.60 -10.61
N GLY A 41 -9.92 -27.26 -10.56
CA GLY A 41 -9.45 -25.97 -10.02
C GLY A 41 -9.54 -25.86 -8.49
N VAL A 42 -10.03 -26.90 -7.81
CA VAL A 42 -9.99 -27.06 -6.35
C VAL A 42 -9.17 -28.30 -6.01
N GLY A 43 -8.20 -28.15 -5.11
CA GLY A 43 -7.30 -29.21 -4.68
C GLY A 43 -7.70 -29.79 -3.31
N TYR A 44 -7.75 -31.11 -3.20
CA TYR A 44 -7.91 -31.86 -1.95
C TYR A 44 -6.60 -32.57 -1.63
N GLY A 45 -6.03 -32.28 -0.47
CA GLY A 45 -4.80 -32.92 0.01
C GLY A 45 -5.02 -33.63 1.34
N VAL A 46 -4.52 -34.86 1.44
CA VAL A 46 -4.41 -35.57 2.71
C VAL A 46 -2.95 -35.58 3.12
N MET A 47 -2.63 -34.96 4.25
CA MET A 47 -1.29 -34.96 4.82
C MET A 47 -1.29 -35.59 6.21
N LYS A 48 -0.28 -36.41 6.47
CA LYS A 48 0.00 -36.99 7.78
C LYS A 48 1.14 -36.23 8.43
N PHE A 49 0.96 -35.81 9.67
CA PHE A 49 2.00 -35.15 10.47
C PHE A 49 2.40 -36.05 11.64
N ASN A 50 3.69 -36.37 11.74
CA ASN A 50 4.21 -37.21 12.81
C ASN A 50 5.13 -36.39 13.72
N LYS A 51 4.78 -36.28 15.01
CA LYS A 51 5.68 -35.75 16.02
C LYS A 51 6.86 -36.71 16.19
N ILE A 52 8.08 -36.17 16.07
CA ILE A 52 9.34 -36.90 16.26
C ILE A 52 9.80 -36.76 17.70
N ARG A 53 9.88 -35.51 18.19
CA ARG A 53 10.37 -35.14 19.52
C ARG A 53 9.95 -33.72 19.89
N GLU A 54 10.24 -33.31 21.12
CA GLU A 54 10.14 -31.90 21.52
C GLU A 54 11.18 -31.04 20.80
N ASP A 55 10.86 -29.76 20.65
CA ASP A 55 11.63 -28.77 19.91
C ASP A 55 11.42 -27.39 20.54
N GLU A 56 12.20 -26.41 20.09
CA GLU A 56 11.98 -25.02 20.49
C GLU A 56 10.65 -24.47 19.95
N THR A 57 10.13 -23.46 20.64
CA THR A 57 8.98 -22.67 20.19
C THR A 57 9.32 -21.97 18.88
N LYS A 58 8.46 -22.19 17.90
CA LYS A 58 8.52 -21.53 16.58
C LYS A 58 7.87 -20.16 16.65
N VAL A 59 6.97 -19.94 17.63
CA VAL A 59 6.30 -18.66 17.87
C VAL A 59 7.34 -17.58 18.19
N ASP A 60 8.26 -17.85 19.11
CA ASP A 60 9.29 -16.88 19.53
C ASP A 60 10.17 -16.49 18.33
N ARG A 61 10.55 -17.47 17.50
CA ARG A 61 11.30 -17.21 16.26
C ARG A 61 10.51 -16.36 15.26
N ILE A 62 9.20 -16.58 15.14
CA ILE A 62 8.32 -15.76 14.28
C ILE A 62 8.22 -14.33 14.83
N GLU A 63 8.09 -14.16 16.14
CA GLU A 63 8.07 -12.85 16.77
C GLU A 63 9.40 -12.10 16.60
N GLU A 64 10.53 -12.79 16.76
CA GLU A 64 11.86 -12.23 16.51
C GLU A 64 12.03 -11.81 15.05
N LEU A 65 11.59 -12.65 14.10
CA LEU A 65 11.59 -12.31 12.68
C LEU A 65 10.72 -11.09 12.41
N LYS A 66 9.50 -11.01 12.95
CA LYS A 66 8.63 -9.84 12.82
C LYS A 66 9.29 -8.58 13.39
N LYS A 67 9.87 -8.65 14.58
CA LYS A 67 10.61 -7.52 15.19
C LYS A 67 11.80 -7.10 14.35
N SER A 68 12.54 -8.06 13.78
CA SER A 68 13.68 -7.77 12.90
C SER A 68 13.23 -7.09 11.60
N LEU A 69 12.16 -7.57 10.97
CA LEU A 69 11.61 -6.95 9.77
C LEU A 69 11.12 -5.53 10.07
N TYR A 70 10.39 -5.34 11.18
CA TYR A 70 9.96 -4.01 11.59
C TYR A 70 11.14 -3.07 11.85
N LYS A 71 12.23 -3.56 12.44
CA LYS A 71 13.45 -2.77 12.61
C LYS A 71 14.07 -2.36 11.27
N ASN A 72 13.99 -3.18 10.24
CA ASN A 72 14.44 -2.79 8.90
C ASN A 72 13.56 -1.68 8.33
N LYS A 73 12.23 -1.78 8.47
CA LYS A 73 11.27 -0.74 8.07
C LYS A 73 11.52 0.60 8.77
N LEU A 74 11.91 0.57 10.05
CA LEU A 74 12.30 1.77 10.79
C LEU A 74 13.62 2.38 10.31
N ASN A 75 14.47 1.60 9.65
CA ASN A 75 15.72 2.05 9.04
C ASN A 75 15.57 2.31 7.53
N GLU A 76 14.34 2.55 7.06
CA GLU A 76 14.06 2.94 5.67
C GLU A 76 14.99 4.09 5.26
N LYS A 77 15.63 3.92 4.11
CA LYS A 77 16.61 4.88 3.57
C LYS A 77 15.94 5.89 2.67
N ASP A 78 14.81 5.55 2.05
CA ASP A 78 14.05 6.49 1.26
C ASP A 78 13.44 7.58 2.16
N PRO A 79 13.84 8.86 2.00
CA PRO A 79 13.39 9.93 2.88
C PRO A 79 11.89 10.20 2.79
N TYR A 80 11.23 9.86 1.67
CA TYR A 80 9.79 10.08 1.48
C TYR A 80 8.99 9.08 2.32
N VAL A 81 9.31 7.80 2.20
CA VAL A 81 8.64 6.71 2.94
C VAL A 81 8.96 6.81 4.42
N ARG A 82 10.23 7.06 4.77
CA ARG A 82 10.66 7.26 6.15
C ARG A 82 9.89 8.40 6.83
N LEU A 83 9.72 9.54 6.15
CA LEU A 83 8.98 10.69 6.69
C LEU A 83 7.51 10.35 6.93
N ALA A 84 6.87 9.65 5.99
CA ALA A 84 5.49 9.20 6.14
C ALA A 84 5.31 8.28 7.36
N ARG A 85 6.21 7.30 7.51
CA ARG A 85 6.21 6.36 8.63
C ARG A 85 6.45 7.07 9.97
N GLU A 86 7.47 7.93 10.05
CA GLU A 86 7.77 8.70 11.26
C GLU A 86 6.58 9.60 11.66
N SER A 87 5.92 10.23 10.68
CA SER A 87 4.74 11.09 10.92
C SER A 87 3.58 10.33 11.57
N LEU A 88 3.11 9.26 10.92
CA LEU A 88 1.99 8.48 11.45
C LEU A 88 2.35 7.79 12.78
N THR A 89 3.58 7.27 12.90
CA THR A 89 4.06 6.64 14.13
C THR A 89 4.04 7.63 15.29
N ASN A 90 4.62 8.83 15.10
CA ASN A 90 4.63 9.86 16.14
C ASN A 90 3.22 10.26 16.56
N TYR A 91 2.31 10.43 15.60
CA TYR A 91 0.92 10.78 15.89
C TYR A 91 0.19 9.68 16.67
N LEU A 92 0.40 8.41 16.32
CA LEU A 92 -0.23 7.29 17.03
C LEU A 92 0.30 7.11 18.46
N THR A 93 1.61 7.28 18.67
CA THR A 93 2.24 7.11 19.99
C THR A 93 2.02 8.32 20.91
N THR A 94 2.07 9.54 20.38
CA THR A 94 2.06 10.78 21.21
C THR A 94 0.76 11.58 21.12
N GLY A 95 -0.08 11.33 20.11
CA GLY A 95 -1.25 12.14 19.79
C GLY A 95 -0.93 13.50 19.18
N ARG A 96 0.32 13.75 18.76
CA ARG A 96 0.78 15.03 18.20
C ARG A 96 1.45 14.84 16.85
N GLU A 97 1.38 15.87 16.02
CA GLU A 97 2.15 15.93 14.77
C GLU A 97 3.64 16.15 15.07
N LEU A 98 4.51 15.87 14.08
CA LEU A 98 5.93 16.18 14.20
C LEU A 98 6.14 17.69 14.29
N GLU A 99 6.88 18.16 15.30
CA GLU A 99 7.09 19.59 15.55
C GLU A 99 7.98 20.25 14.49
N CYS A 100 8.85 19.48 13.83
CA CYS A 100 9.74 19.99 12.79
C CYS A 100 10.04 18.93 11.73
N ILE A 101 10.37 19.41 10.52
CA ILE A 101 10.80 18.54 9.42
C ILE A 101 12.21 18.01 9.73
N PRO A 102 12.41 16.68 9.75
CA PRO A 102 13.72 16.09 10.04
C PRO A 102 14.84 16.56 9.09
N ASN A 103 16.08 16.50 9.57
CA ASN A 103 17.25 16.97 8.84
C ASN A 103 17.60 16.12 7.59
N TYR A 104 17.23 14.85 7.57
CA TYR A 104 17.45 13.95 6.43
C TYR A 104 16.53 14.28 5.23
N VAL A 105 15.44 15.01 5.46
CA VAL A 105 14.51 15.42 4.40
C VAL A 105 15.22 16.37 3.44
N THR A 106 15.17 16.05 2.15
CA THR A 106 15.95 16.71 1.09
C THR A 106 15.46 18.14 0.83
N ASN A 107 16.29 18.95 0.18
CA ASN A 107 15.91 20.31 -0.24
C ASN A 107 14.77 20.30 -1.27
N GLU A 108 14.70 19.26 -2.11
CA GLU A 108 13.61 19.08 -3.07
C GLU A 108 12.26 18.92 -2.34
N MET A 109 12.21 18.03 -1.34
CA MET A 109 11.01 17.80 -0.55
C MET A 109 10.54 19.06 0.20
N LYS A 110 11.47 19.93 0.60
CA LYS A 110 11.18 21.19 1.32
C LYS A 110 10.85 22.36 0.38
N GLY A 111 11.35 22.34 -0.85
CA GLY A 111 11.29 23.49 -1.76
C GLY A 111 10.23 23.39 -2.85
N LEU A 112 9.76 22.19 -3.17
CA LEU A 112 8.76 21.97 -4.22
C LEU A 112 7.37 21.73 -3.64
N LYS A 113 6.36 22.27 -4.33
CA LYS A 113 4.95 22.04 -4.06
C LYS A 113 4.39 21.06 -5.08
N ARG A 114 3.98 19.87 -4.63
CA ARG A 114 3.37 18.83 -5.47
C ARG A 114 2.24 18.15 -4.71
N GLY A 115 1.27 17.61 -5.46
CA GLY A 115 0.29 16.69 -4.90
C GLY A 115 1.00 15.40 -4.47
N VAL A 116 0.59 14.84 -3.33
CA VAL A 116 1.19 13.62 -2.79
C VAL A 116 0.11 12.69 -2.28
N PHE A 117 0.23 11.40 -2.57
CA PHE A 117 -0.60 10.34 -2.01
C PHE A 117 0.24 9.45 -1.10
N VAL A 118 -0.23 9.24 0.13
CA VAL A 118 0.35 8.25 1.05
C VAL A 118 -0.61 7.07 1.12
N SER A 119 -0.10 5.88 0.84
CA SER A 119 -0.86 4.64 0.93
C SER A 119 -0.24 3.70 1.96
N LEU A 120 -1.09 3.15 2.82
CA LEU A 120 -0.80 2.16 3.83
C LEU A 120 -1.33 0.82 3.33
N LYS A 121 -0.48 -0.21 3.32
CA LYS A 121 -0.90 -1.58 3.00
C LYS A 121 -0.61 -2.51 4.15
N LYS A 122 -1.52 -3.43 4.44
CA LYS A 122 -1.33 -4.48 5.44
C LYS A 122 -1.55 -5.82 4.74
N GLU A 123 -0.53 -6.67 4.73
CA GLU A 123 -0.55 -7.94 3.99
C GLU A 123 -0.92 -7.75 2.49
N GLU A 124 -0.35 -6.73 1.82
CA GLU A 124 -0.66 -6.31 0.43
C GLU A 124 -2.04 -5.67 0.21
N GLU A 125 -2.95 -5.76 1.18
CA GLU A 125 -4.27 -5.14 1.09
C GLU A 125 -4.23 -3.67 1.51
N LEU A 126 -5.03 -2.84 0.85
CA LEU A 126 -5.13 -1.42 1.19
C LEU A 126 -5.68 -1.25 2.61
N ARG A 127 -4.95 -0.55 3.48
CA ARG A 127 -5.33 -0.26 4.87
C ARG A 127 -5.66 1.22 5.11
N GLY A 128 -5.26 2.08 4.18
CA GLY A 128 -5.55 3.51 4.14
C GLY A 128 -4.86 4.16 2.94
N CYS A 129 -5.48 5.14 2.31
CA CYS A 129 -4.84 5.94 1.27
C CYS A 129 -5.51 7.31 1.16
N ILE A 130 -4.71 8.34 1.44
CA ILE A 130 -5.12 9.74 1.31
C ILE A 130 -4.05 10.50 0.56
N GLY A 131 -4.48 11.43 -0.28
CA GLY A 131 -3.60 12.35 -0.96
C GLY A 131 -4.32 13.54 -1.52
N THR A 132 -3.53 14.47 -2.03
CA THR A 132 -4.00 15.67 -2.69
C THR A 132 -3.51 15.70 -4.13
N ILE A 133 -4.39 16.16 -5.01
CA ILE A 133 -4.09 16.27 -6.45
C ILE A 133 -3.19 17.48 -6.70
N PHE A 134 -3.57 18.59 -6.08
CA PHE A 134 -2.81 19.83 -6.07
C PHE A 134 -2.28 20.05 -4.65
N PRO A 135 -1.04 20.54 -4.50
CA PRO A 135 -0.47 20.79 -3.19
C PRO A 135 -1.37 21.73 -2.39
N VAL A 136 -1.68 21.35 -1.16
CA VAL A 136 -2.42 22.19 -0.20
C VAL A 136 -1.52 22.72 0.91
N THR A 137 -0.29 22.24 0.97
CA THR A 137 0.77 22.70 1.87
C THR A 137 1.87 23.46 1.11
N ASP A 138 2.87 23.95 1.83
CA ASP A 138 3.96 24.72 1.24
C ASP A 138 5.10 23.87 0.70
N SER A 139 5.09 22.55 0.93
CA SER A 139 6.12 21.63 0.45
C SER A 139 5.65 20.17 0.36
N ILE A 140 6.31 19.36 -0.47
CA ILE A 140 6.12 17.91 -0.51
C ILE A 140 6.26 17.29 0.89
N ALA A 141 7.23 17.73 1.67
CA ALA A 141 7.46 17.22 3.02
C ALA A 141 6.23 17.42 3.92
N GLU A 142 5.67 18.62 3.94
CA GLU A 142 4.45 18.92 4.70
C GLU A 142 3.24 18.14 4.17
N GLU A 143 3.14 17.98 2.86
CA GLU A 143 2.08 17.21 2.22
C GLU A 143 2.15 15.72 2.63
N ILE A 144 3.35 15.14 2.70
CA ILE A 144 3.60 13.78 3.22
C ILE A 144 3.21 13.67 4.69
N LEU A 145 3.67 14.59 5.54
CA LEU A 145 3.39 14.58 6.98
C LEU A 145 1.88 14.53 7.23
N ARG A 146 1.16 15.44 6.58
CA ARG A 146 -0.30 15.56 6.66
C ARG A 146 -0.99 14.29 6.13
N ASN A 147 -0.68 13.89 4.89
CA ASN A 147 -1.40 12.81 4.22
C ASN A 147 -1.11 11.44 4.85
N ALA A 148 0.05 11.24 5.47
CA ALA A 148 0.35 10.03 6.24
C ALA A 148 -0.56 9.87 7.47
N ILE A 149 -0.79 10.97 8.20
CA ILE A 149 -1.72 10.98 9.34
C ILE A 149 -3.15 10.77 8.84
N GLU A 150 -3.59 11.52 7.83
CA GLU A 150 -4.94 11.36 7.28
C GLU A 150 -5.20 9.93 6.77
N ALA A 151 -4.23 9.31 6.09
CA ALA A 151 -4.35 7.93 5.61
C ALA A 151 -4.50 6.92 6.76
N GLY A 152 -3.86 7.18 7.91
CA GLY A 152 -3.96 6.31 9.07
C GLY A 152 -5.19 6.58 9.96
N ILE A 153 -5.71 7.80 9.97
CA ILE A 153 -6.70 8.23 10.98
C ILE A 153 -8.07 8.53 10.38
N ASN A 154 -8.12 9.13 9.20
CA ASN A 154 -9.31 9.79 8.65
C ASN A 154 -9.75 9.25 7.28
N ASP A 155 -9.16 8.16 6.78
CA ASP A 155 -9.67 7.49 5.58
C ASP A 155 -11.06 6.88 5.87
N PRO A 156 -12.15 7.38 5.25
CA PRO A 156 -13.52 6.99 5.60
C PRO A 156 -13.85 5.54 5.25
N ARG A 157 -13.00 4.86 4.48
CA ARG A 157 -13.19 3.46 4.08
C ARG A 157 -12.71 2.49 5.16
N PHE A 158 -11.89 2.95 6.10
CA PHE A 158 -11.23 2.09 7.09
C PHE A 158 -11.38 2.66 8.50
N TYR A 159 -11.28 1.78 9.50
CA TYR A 159 -11.12 2.24 10.88
C TYR A 159 -9.73 2.85 11.09
N ARG A 160 -9.62 3.74 12.08
CA ARG A 160 -8.34 4.30 12.53
C ARG A 160 -7.30 3.18 12.71
N VAL A 161 -6.09 3.41 12.21
CA VAL A 161 -4.93 2.53 12.40
C VAL A 161 -4.51 2.55 13.87
N GLU A 162 -4.26 1.38 14.43
CA GLU A 162 -3.72 1.24 15.78
C GLU A 162 -2.18 1.15 15.75
N GLU A 163 -1.51 1.60 16.82
CA GLU A 163 -0.05 1.59 16.93
C GLU A 163 0.54 0.19 16.71
N GLN A 164 -0.12 -0.84 17.23
CA GLN A 164 0.29 -2.23 17.05
C GLN A 164 0.21 -2.74 15.60
N GLU A 165 -0.58 -2.09 14.73
CA GLU A 165 -0.62 -2.46 13.31
C GLU A 165 0.60 -1.96 12.53
N LEU A 166 1.33 -0.96 13.03
CA LEU A 166 2.46 -0.32 12.32
C LEU A 166 3.56 -1.31 11.93
N MET A 167 3.72 -2.41 12.67
CA MET A 167 4.69 -3.46 12.35
C MET A 167 4.33 -4.25 11.09
N ASP A 168 3.03 -4.38 10.81
CA ASP A 168 2.52 -5.16 9.69
C ASP A 168 2.12 -4.26 8.50
N ILE A 169 2.16 -2.93 8.67
CA ILE A 169 1.87 -1.96 7.61
C ILE A 169 3.13 -1.65 6.81
N ASP A 170 3.00 -1.63 5.48
CA ASP A 170 3.96 -1.13 4.50
C ASP A 170 3.49 0.24 4.01
N PHE A 171 4.42 1.20 3.90
CA PHE A 171 4.12 2.54 3.42
C PHE A 171 4.55 2.70 1.97
N SER A 172 3.80 3.52 1.23
CA SER A 172 4.21 4.00 -0.09
C SER A 172 3.78 5.45 -0.26
N VAL A 173 4.62 6.21 -0.97
CA VAL A 173 4.42 7.64 -1.23
C VAL A 173 4.51 7.86 -2.73
N ASP A 174 3.41 8.34 -3.31
CA ASP A 174 3.29 8.68 -4.72
C ASP A 174 3.32 10.22 -4.83
N VAL A 175 4.39 10.77 -5.40
CA VAL A 175 4.54 12.21 -5.65
C VAL A 175 4.13 12.51 -7.09
N LEU A 176 3.14 13.38 -7.26
CA LEU A 176 2.65 13.77 -8.58
C LEU A 176 3.56 14.83 -9.20
N THR A 177 3.88 14.70 -10.49
CA THR A 177 4.49 15.82 -11.22
C THR A 177 3.48 16.95 -11.41
N GLU A 178 3.98 18.12 -11.81
CA GLU A 178 3.09 19.22 -12.20
C GLU A 178 2.24 18.78 -13.41
N PRO A 179 0.91 18.93 -13.36
CA PRO A 179 0.05 18.56 -14.47
C PRO A 179 0.29 19.48 -15.68
N GLU A 180 0.39 18.89 -16.85
CA GLU A 180 0.56 19.59 -18.12
C GLU A 180 -0.68 19.40 -19.00
N PRO A 181 -1.18 20.44 -19.69
CA PRO A 181 -2.26 20.28 -20.66
C PRO A 181 -1.92 19.21 -21.70
N ALA A 182 -2.91 18.37 -22.06
CA ALA A 182 -2.71 17.28 -22.99
C ALA A 182 -3.95 17.05 -23.87
N ILE A 183 -3.76 16.30 -24.95
CA ILE A 183 -4.84 15.73 -25.77
C ILE A 183 -4.81 14.20 -25.71
N GLU A 184 -5.90 13.54 -26.10
CA GLU A 184 -6.06 12.08 -25.98
C GLU A 184 -4.93 11.28 -26.65
N SER A 185 -4.42 11.74 -27.78
CA SER A 185 -3.33 11.08 -28.52
C SER A 185 -1.96 11.14 -27.82
N GLU A 186 -1.82 11.96 -26.79
CA GLU A 186 -0.58 12.11 -26.02
C GLU A 186 -0.58 11.30 -24.71
N LEU A 187 -1.68 10.59 -24.44
CA LEU A 187 -1.85 9.80 -23.23
C LEU A 187 -1.36 8.37 -23.43
N ASP A 188 -0.77 7.84 -22.37
CA ASP A 188 -0.41 6.43 -22.23
C ASP A 188 -0.87 5.99 -20.84
N PRO A 189 -1.89 5.12 -20.71
CA PRO A 189 -2.42 4.69 -19.43
C PRO A 189 -1.39 4.04 -18.50
N LYS A 190 -0.30 3.49 -19.05
CA LYS A 190 0.80 2.90 -18.28
C LYS A 190 1.76 3.93 -17.72
N LYS A 191 1.89 5.08 -18.40
CA LYS A 191 2.88 6.10 -18.04
C LYS A 191 2.27 7.30 -17.31
N TYR A 192 1.14 7.79 -17.82
CA TYR A 192 0.55 9.06 -17.41
C TYR A 192 -0.74 8.86 -16.62
N GLY A 193 -0.86 9.57 -15.51
CA GLY A 193 -2.15 9.85 -14.89
C GLY A 193 -2.86 10.96 -15.66
N VAL A 194 -4.18 11.03 -15.49
CA VAL A 194 -5.03 12.03 -16.16
C VAL A 194 -5.81 12.84 -15.16
N ILE A 195 -5.97 14.13 -15.45
CA ILE A 195 -6.90 15.03 -14.79
C ILE A 195 -7.89 15.53 -15.83
N VAL A 196 -9.18 15.38 -15.56
CA VAL A 196 -10.26 15.92 -16.39
C VAL A 196 -10.98 17.02 -15.64
N ARG A 197 -11.28 18.13 -16.31
CA ARG A 197 -12.03 19.25 -15.71
C ARG A 197 -13.17 19.72 -16.59
N SER A 198 -14.32 19.97 -15.98
CA SER A 198 -15.47 20.58 -16.65
C SER A 198 -16.37 21.25 -15.60
N ASN A 199 -16.74 22.52 -15.81
CA ASN A 199 -17.69 23.25 -14.96
C ASN A 199 -17.38 23.18 -13.45
N GLY A 200 -16.10 23.34 -13.07
CA GLY A 200 -15.66 23.30 -11.66
C GLY A 200 -15.56 21.90 -11.05
N LYS A 201 -15.89 20.84 -11.81
CA LYS A 201 -15.67 19.45 -11.40
C LYS A 201 -14.29 18.98 -11.87
N THR A 202 -13.61 18.20 -11.04
CA THR A 202 -12.28 17.66 -11.32
C THR A 202 -12.27 16.16 -11.05
N GLY A 203 -11.78 15.38 -12.01
CA GLY A 203 -11.55 13.94 -11.87
C GLY A 203 -10.09 13.62 -12.09
N LEU A 204 -9.56 12.69 -11.31
CA LEU A 204 -8.20 12.20 -11.48
C LEU A 204 -8.18 10.68 -11.52
N LEU A 205 -7.29 10.15 -12.36
CA LEU A 205 -6.91 8.75 -12.34
C LEU A 205 -5.38 8.62 -12.41
N LEU A 206 -4.81 7.81 -11.52
CA LEU A 206 -3.38 7.49 -11.50
C LEU A 206 -3.02 6.58 -12.69
N PRO A 207 -1.75 6.56 -13.13
CA PRO A 207 -1.26 5.62 -14.14
C PRO A 207 -1.18 4.18 -13.63
N ASP A 208 -1.03 3.25 -14.58
CA ASP A 208 -0.73 1.83 -14.37
C ASP A 208 -1.67 1.10 -13.40
N LEU A 209 -2.97 1.29 -13.59
CA LEU A 209 -4.01 0.60 -12.84
C LEU A 209 -4.44 -0.70 -13.54
N GLU A 210 -4.64 -1.76 -12.77
CA GLU A 210 -5.15 -3.03 -13.27
C GLU A 210 -6.55 -2.86 -13.89
N GLY A 211 -6.76 -3.39 -15.10
CA GLY A 211 -8.01 -3.28 -15.83
C GLY A 211 -8.25 -1.93 -16.53
N VAL A 212 -7.24 -1.07 -16.60
CA VAL A 212 -7.28 0.19 -17.37
C VAL A 212 -6.25 0.12 -18.50
N ASP A 213 -6.65 -0.49 -19.60
CA ASP A 213 -5.74 -0.81 -20.71
C ASP A 213 -5.77 0.23 -21.84
N THR A 214 -6.81 1.05 -21.93
CA THR A 214 -6.97 2.05 -22.99
C THR A 214 -7.12 3.46 -22.45
N VAL A 215 -6.74 4.46 -23.27
CA VAL A 215 -6.95 5.89 -22.96
C VAL A 215 -8.44 6.19 -22.77
N ALA A 216 -9.31 5.56 -23.56
CA ALA A 216 -10.76 5.72 -23.44
C ALA A 216 -11.27 5.21 -22.08
N ASP A 217 -10.79 4.04 -21.62
CA ASP A 217 -11.11 3.52 -20.28
C ASP A 217 -10.64 4.50 -19.21
N GLN A 218 -9.40 4.96 -19.33
CA GLN A 218 -8.77 5.88 -18.38
C GLN A 218 -9.59 7.17 -18.22
N LEU A 219 -9.91 7.84 -19.33
CA LEU A 219 -10.69 9.08 -19.34
C LEU A 219 -12.13 8.84 -18.87
N SER A 220 -12.79 7.76 -19.30
CA SER A 220 -14.16 7.45 -18.87
C SER A 220 -14.28 7.22 -17.36
N ILE A 221 -13.28 6.57 -16.75
CA ILE A 221 -13.22 6.37 -15.30
C ILE A 221 -13.00 7.71 -14.59
N ALA A 222 -12.08 8.54 -15.08
CA ALA A 222 -11.80 9.85 -14.49
C ALA A 222 -13.05 10.78 -14.53
N LEU A 223 -13.74 10.84 -15.68
CA LEU A 223 -14.97 11.61 -15.86
C LEU A 223 -16.08 11.12 -14.92
N ARG A 224 -16.27 9.81 -14.81
CA ARG A 224 -17.27 9.20 -13.92
C ARG A 224 -16.97 9.47 -12.45
N LYS A 225 -15.71 9.41 -12.02
CA LYS A 225 -15.30 9.78 -10.64
C LYS A 225 -15.64 11.24 -10.32
N ALA A 226 -15.55 12.12 -11.31
CA ALA A 226 -15.89 13.53 -11.17
C ALA A 226 -17.37 13.84 -11.42
N ASN A 227 -18.20 12.85 -11.78
CA ASN A 227 -19.58 13.06 -12.18
C ASN A 227 -19.71 14.08 -13.35
N ILE A 228 -18.83 13.95 -14.36
CA ILE A 228 -18.81 14.76 -15.59
C ILE A 228 -19.40 13.91 -16.74
N TYR A 229 -20.44 14.44 -17.39
CA TYR A 229 -21.08 13.81 -18.56
C TYR A 229 -21.00 14.71 -19.82
N SER A 230 -20.42 15.90 -19.68
CA SER A 230 -20.22 16.83 -20.79
C SER A 230 -19.13 16.29 -21.73
N GLN A 231 -19.26 16.58 -23.03
CA GLN A 231 -18.17 16.38 -23.99
C GLN A 231 -17.18 17.55 -23.99
N ASP A 232 -17.52 18.66 -23.33
CA ASP A 232 -16.65 19.82 -23.16
C ASP A 232 -15.92 19.70 -21.82
N TYR A 233 -14.69 19.17 -21.88
CA TYR A 233 -13.77 19.04 -20.75
C TYR A 233 -12.31 19.25 -21.22
N THR A 234 -11.46 19.69 -20.30
CA THR A 234 -10.01 19.78 -20.53
C THR A 234 -9.31 18.55 -19.97
N ILE A 235 -8.18 18.18 -20.58
CA ILE A 235 -7.33 17.08 -20.14
C ILE A 235 -5.97 17.65 -19.72
N GLU A 236 -5.47 17.20 -18.57
CA GLU A 236 -4.09 17.38 -18.14
C GLU A 236 -3.48 16.01 -17.87
N LYS A 237 -2.19 15.83 -18.15
CA LYS A 237 -1.42 14.62 -17.84
C LYS A 237 -0.37 14.90 -16.79
N PHE A 238 -0.04 13.89 -15.99
CA PHE A 238 1.05 13.95 -15.01
C PHE A 238 1.72 12.57 -14.87
N GLU A 239 2.95 12.55 -14.40
CA GLU A 239 3.65 11.31 -14.02
C GLU A 239 3.62 11.14 -12.49
N VAL A 240 3.88 9.91 -12.04
CA VAL A 240 3.95 9.58 -10.61
C VAL A 240 5.33 9.06 -10.29
N ILE A 241 6.00 9.71 -9.35
CA ILE A 241 7.24 9.22 -8.76
C ILE A 241 6.85 8.42 -7.53
N ARG A 242 6.98 7.09 -7.61
CA ARG A 242 6.55 6.15 -6.58
C ARG A 242 7.73 5.73 -5.70
N HIS A 243 7.58 5.96 -4.40
CA HIS A 243 8.48 5.51 -3.35
C HIS A 243 7.78 4.41 -2.55
N MET A 244 8.42 3.26 -2.38
CA MET A 244 7.88 2.11 -1.66
C MET A 244 8.86 1.65 -0.60
N GLU A 245 8.31 1.16 0.51
CA GLU A 245 9.11 0.50 1.54
C GLU A 245 9.66 -0.84 1.01
N GLU A 246 10.94 -1.11 1.27
CA GLU A 246 11.64 -2.35 0.88
C GLU A 246 11.59 -3.48 1.92
#